data_AF-A3IWU1-F1
#
_entry.id   AF-A3IWU1-F1
#
_cell.length_a   1.000
_cell.length_b   1.000
_cell.length_c   1.000
_cell.angle_alpha   90.00
_cell.angle_beta   90.00
_cell.angle_gamma   90.00
#
_symmetry.space_group_name_H-M   'P 1'
#
loop_
_entity.id
_entity.type
_entity.pdbx_description
1 polymer ?
#
loop_
_entity_poly.entity_id
_entity_poly.type
_entity_poly.pdbx_seq_one_letter_code
_entity_poly.pdbx_strand_id
1 'polypeptide(L)'
;MANRLRIRGIVKIATTVHDILQIGINPNEKEKFKQYIQNHLETIENICSESGSHPDHLPSRSRKAYYFLKEIDLDYLPIVSTKSENQPRRTVQASSTIRLKNIVKQQKAILEDIFNYSNSPKPDDFDQLIHNLNSNVTAIEHICQTNQASPASLSNSSRKIYTWMKFLAHPSWLETHLIATRKTLENAQKISKDNLIKTEKIFISFLNMSSLYKGKTERYHHNIILNEGFITAPEEIITAIITSIFEGKTTKNTQIIQQYALGKEYSDILLALDLTAEIEADNSQGQFYDLNLLFEKINRQYFNNALSKPRLSWSQSLTRRKFGHYEPNRDRVVISLTLDDHNIPSFVVEFILYHELLHKHCPEKWVNERIRIHTPEFKQLEQEFEFYQDAQTWLQKFVHFPQFI
;
A
#
# COMPACT_ATOMS: atom_id res chain seq x y z
N MET A 1 16.56 32.26 9.86
CA MET A 1 15.72 31.21 9.24
C MET A 1 16.30 30.91 7.87
N ALA A 2 16.94 29.75 7.67
CA ALA A 2 17.53 29.40 6.38
C ALA A 2 16.41 29.00 5.40
N ASN A 3 16.34 29.70 4.27
CA ASN A 3 15.36 29.46 3.22
C ASN A 3 15.62 28.08 2.60
N ARG A 4 14.71 27.11 2.75
CA ARG A 4 14.90 25.75 2.22
C ARG A 4 14.83 25.77 0.69
N LEU A 5 15.97 25.58 0.04
CA LEU A 5 16.09 25.50 -1.42
C LEU A 5 15.12 24.46 -2.00
N ARG A 6 14.27 24.85 -2.96
CA ARG A 6 13.26 23.97 -3.55
C ARG A 6 13.45 23.85 -5.06
N ILE A 7 14.07 22.75 -5.47
CA ILE A 7 14.23 22.39 -6.88
C ILE A 7 12.98 21.62 -7.34
N ARG A 8 12.30 22.11 -8.38
CA ARG A 8 11.12 21.46 -8.97
C ARG A 8 11.58 20.38 -9.96
N GLY A 9 10.85 19.27 -10.01
CA GLY A 9 11.08 18.22 -11.03
C GLY A 9 11.89 17.01 -10.57
N ILE A 10 12.71 17.09 -9.50
CA ILE A 10 13.55 15.97 -9.02
C ILE A 10 12.73 14.69 -8.78
N VAL A 11 11.59 14.83 -8.09
CA VAL A 11 10.71 13.68 -7.80
C VAL A 11 10.15 13.07 -9.09
N LYS A 12 9.83 13.88 -10.09
CA LYS A 12 9.32 13.40 -11.38
C LYS A 12 10.40 12.63 -12.14
N ILE A 13 11.63 13.14 -12.16
CA ILE A 13 12.78 12.49 -12.80
C ILE A 13 13.07 11.16 -12.12
N ALA A 14 13.11 11.13 -10.78
CA ALA A 14 13.28 9.89 -10.02
C ALA A 14 12.17 8.87 -10.30
N THR A 15 10.91 9.29 -10.41
CA THR A 15 9.82 8.40 -10.82
C THR A 15 10.01 7.88 -12.24
N THR A 16 10.35 8.73 -13.21
CA THR A 16 10.60 8.30 -14.60
C THR A 16 11.76 7.30 -14.70
N VAL A 17 12.87 7.59 -14.02
CA VAL A 17 14.05 6.71 -13.99
C VAL A 17 13.73 5.39 -13.29
N HIS A 18 12.94 5.43 -12.21
CA HIS A 18 12.43 4.22 -11.56
C HIS A 18 11.59 3.38 -12.53
N ASP A 19 10.62 3.98 -13.21
CA ASP A 19 9.73 3.29 -14.16
C ASP A 19 10.54 2.64 -15.31
N ILE A 20 11.59 3.31 -15.82
CA ILE A 20 12.47 2.75 -16.87
C ILE A 20 13.30 1.58 -16.35
N LEU A 21 13.86 1.68 -15.14
CA LEU A 21 14.61 0.59 -14.52
C LEU A 21 13.73 -0.65 -14.23
N GLN A 22 12.43 -0.44 -13.96
CA GLN A 22 11.47 -1.54 -13.81
C GLN A 22 11.19 -2.30 -15.10
N ILE A 23 11.21 -1.61 -16.24
CA ILE A 23 10.94 -2.20 -17.57
C ILE A 23 12.21 -2.89 -18.13
N GLY A 24 13.39 -2.40 -17.74
CA GLY A 24 14.66 -2.78 -18.33
C GLY A 24 15.00 -1.91 -19.54
N ILE A 25 16.29 -1.73 -19.78
CA ILE A 25 16.84 -0.79 -20.75
C ILE A 25 17.27 -1.55 -22.00
N ASN A 26 16.89 -1.04 -23.16
CA ASN A 26 17.38 -1.57 -24.43
C ASN A 26 18.91 -1.39 -24.49
N PRO A 27 19.70 -2.41 -24.90
CA PRO A 27 21.15 -2.28 -25.04
C PRO A 27 21.59 -1.02 -25.80
N ASN A 28 20.84 -0.62 -26.83
CA ASN A 28 21.13 0.54 -27.67
C ASN A 28 20.82 1.90 -27.00
N GLU A 29 20.07 1.89 -25.90
CA GLU A 29 19.68 3.07 -25.13
C GLU A 29 20.46 3.20 -23.81
N LYS A 30 21.27 2.21 -23.45
CA LYS A 30 22.05 2.16 -22.19
C LYS A 30 22.87 3.43 -21.98
N GLU A 31 23.69 3.81 -22.96
CA GLU A 31 24.56 4.99 -22.84
C GLU A 31 23.77 6.30 -22.78
N LYS A 32 22.68 6.42 -23.54
CA LYS A 32 21.79 7.60 -23.47
C LYS A 32 21.13 7.71 -22.10
N PHE A 33 20.74 6.58 -21.50
CA PHE A 33 20.15 6.55 -20.17
C PHE A 33 21.16 6.90 -19.07
N LYS A 34 22.41 6.41 -19.16
CA LYS A 34 23.50 6.83 -18.27
C LYS A 34 23.69 8.35 -18.30
N GLN A 35 23.84 8.91 -19.51
CA GLN A 35 23.98 10.35 -19.72
C GLN A 35 22.78 11.14 -19.18
N TYR A 36 21.55 10.62 -19.38
CA TYR A 36 20.35 11.25 -18.85
C TYR A 36 20.38 11.38 -17.32
N ILE A 37 20.77 10.33 -16.60
CA ILE A 37 20.88 10.39 -15.13
C ILE A 37 22.01 11.33 -14.69
N GLN A 38 23.19 11.21 -15.31
CA GLN A 38 24.36 12.04 -14.99
C GLN A 38 24.07 13.53 -15.17
N ASN A 39 23.50 13.93 -16.30
CA ASN A 39 23.17 15.33 -16.59
C ASN A 39 22.18 15.91 -15.56
N HIS A 40 21.21 15.11 -15.11
CA HIS A 40 20.24 15.57 -14.11
C HIS A 40 20.86 15.65 -12.71
N LEU A 41 21.76 14.74 -12.34
CA LEU A 41 22.51 14.83 -11.09
C LEU A 41 23.40 16.06 -11.06
N GLU A 42 24.16 16.29 -12.12
CA GLU A 42 25.01 17.47 -12.28
C GLU A 42 24.19 18.77 -12.21
N THR A 43 23.04 18.81 -12.89
CA THR A 43 22.12 19.96 -12.83
C THR A 43 21.64 20.22 -11.39
N ILE A 44 21.28 19.18 -10.64
CA ILE A 44 20.82 19.32 -9.26
C ILE A 44 21.96 19.81 -8.35
N GLU A 45 23.17 19.27 -8.52
CA GLU A 45 24.35 19.65 -7.74
C GLU A 45 24.78 21.09 -8.03
N ASN A 46 24.78 21.51 -9.30
CA ASN A 46 25.07 22.89 -9.70
C ASN A 46 24.07 23.88 -9.09
N ILE A 47 22.76 23.60 -9.17
CA ILE A 47 21.73 24.46 -8.55
C ILE A 47 21.92 24.56 -7.03
N CYS A 48 22.32 23.46 -6.37
CA CYS A 48 22.61 23.49 -4.94
C CYS A 48 23.83 24.35 -4.64
N SER A 49 24.92 24.19 -5.39
CA SER A 49 26.18 24.93 -5.25
C SER A 49 25.99 26.44 -5.49
N GLU A 50 25.33 26.83 -6.58
CA GLU A 50 25.02 28.24 -6.92
C GLU A 50 24.17 28.92 -5.84
N SER A 51 23.35 28.14 -5.12
CA SER A 51 22.50 28.63 -4.04
C SER A 51 23.19 28.58 -2.66
N GLY A 52 24.46 28.22 -2.58
CA GLY A 52 25.20 28.04 -1.32
C GLY A 52 24.63 26.94 -0.42
N SER A 53 24.00 25.92 -1.02
CA SER A 53 23.28 24.84 -0.35
C SER A 53 23.88 23.47 -0.70
N HIS A 54 23.45 22.44 0.02
CA HIS A 54 23.84 21.05 -0.24
C HIS A 54 22.57 20.23 -0.57
N PRO A 55 22.63 19.16 -1.39
CA PRO A 55 21.49 18.27 -1.63
C PRO A 55 20.83 17.73 -0.34
N ASP A 56 21.56 17.66 0.77
CA ASP A 56 21.02 17.31 2.09
C ASP A 56 20.01 18.32 2.66
N HIS A 57 20.09 19.57 2.23
CA HIS A 57 19.19 20.63 2.65
C HIS A 57 17.92 20.69 1.79
N LEU A 58 17.78 19.82 0.79
CA LEU A 58 16.56 19.69 0.01
C LEU A 58 15.38 19.18 0.87
N PRO A 59 14.12 19.54 0.53
CA PRO A 59 12.93 18.96 1.15
C PRO A 59 12.94 17.43 1.07
N SER A 60 12.43 16.76 2.11
CA SER A 60 12.62 15.30 2.31
C SER A 60 12.30 14.43 1.08
N ARG A 61 11.26 14.76 0.30
CA ARG A 61 10.90 14.04 -0.93
C ARG A 61 11.89 14.28 -2.07
N SER A 62 12.36 15.52 -2.24
CA SER A 62 13.36 15.87 -3.25
C SER A 62 14.74 15.32 -2.90
N ARG A 63 15.12 15.36 -1.61
CA ARG A 63 16.36 14.73 -1.11
C ARG A 63 16.39 13.24 -1.37
N LYS A 64 15.33 12.52 -0.99
CA LYS A 64 15.20 11.07 -1.25
C LYS A 64 15.23 10.75 -2.75
N ALA A 65 14.64 11.59 -3.58
CA ALA A 65 14.63 11.41 -5.04
C ALA A 65 16.01 11.66 -5.67
N TYR A 66 16.77 12.64 -5.17
CA TYR A 66 18.16 12.88 -5.59
C TYR A 66 19.07 11.70 -5.22
N TYR A 67 19.03 11.23 -3.97
CA TYR A 67 19.87 10.10 -3.55
C TYR A 67 19.50 8.81 -4.29
N PHE A 68 18.21 8.57 -4.55
CA PHE A 68 17.80 7.47 -5.43
C PHE A 68 18.49 7.53 -6.80
N LEU A 69 18.54 8.70 -7.44
CA LEU A 69 19.20 8.85 -8.75
C LEU A 69 20.72 8.63 -8.65
N LYS A 70 21.33 9.10 -7.56
CA LYS A 70 22.79 9.01 -7.31
C LYS A 70 23.25 7.58 -6.96
N GLU A 71 22.36 6.79 -6.37
CA GLU A 71 22.60 5.41 -5.94
C GLU A 71 22.42 4.37 -7.08
N ILE A 72 22.00 4.79 -8.28
CA ILE A 72 21.87 3.88 -9.42
C ILE A 72 23.26 3.49 -9.90
N ASP A 73 23.56 2.19 -9.86
CA ASP A 73 24.75 1.62 -10.47
C ASP A 73 24.62 1.70 -12.00
N LEU A 74 25.33 2.68 -12.59
CA LEU A 74 25.30 2.91 -14.03
C LEU A 74 26.05 1.81 -14.81
N ASP A 75 26.91 1.03 -14.16
CA ASP A 75 27.64 -0.03 -14.83
C ASP A 75 26.80 -1.32 -14.90
N TYR A 76 25.97 -1.53 -13.88
CA TYR A 76 25.09 -2.68 -13.72
C TYR A 76 23.60 -2.37 -13.92
N LEU A 77 23.27 -1.80 -15.08
CA LEU A 77 21.89 -1.49 -15.47
C LEU A 77 21.13 -2.74 -15.97
N PRO A 78 19.83 -2.89 -15.66
CA PRO A 78 19.02 -4.02 -16.13
C PRO A 78 18.81 -3.92 -17.65
N ILE A 79 19.41 -4.83 -18.43
CA ILE A 79 19.34 -4.84 -19.90
C ILE A 79 18.32 -5.88 -20.38
N VAL A 80 17.42 -5.49 -21.27
CA VAL A 80 16.49 -6.43 -21.91
C VAL A 80 17.24 -7.25 -22.96
N SER A 81 17.41 -8.56 -22.73
CA SER A 81 18.15 -9.46 -23.64
C SER A 81 17.36 -9.76 -24.92
N THR A 82 17.93 -9.45 -26.08
CA THR A 82 17.40 -9.85 -27.38
C THR A 82 18.03 -11.16 -27.83
N LYS A 83 17.40 -12.31 -27.54
CA LYS A 83 17.24 -13.52 -28.40
C LYS A 83 16.92 -14.81 -27.62
N SER A 84 15.77 -15.40 -27.90
CA SER A 84 15.62 -16.80 -28.34
C SER A 84 14.22 -16.97 -28.92
N GLU A 85 14.15 -17.15 -30.23
CA GLU A 85 12.99 -17.66 -30.97
C GLU A 85 13.00 -19.20 -30.80
N ASN A 86 11.82 -19.81 -30.59
CA ASN A 86 11.57 -21.25 -30.39
C ASN A 86 11.37 -21.79 -28.96
N GLN A 87 10.63 -21.04 -28.14
CA GLN A 87 9.67 -21.64 -27.20
C GLN A 87 8.35 -20.88 -27.38
N PRO A 88 7.16 -21.50 -27.17
CA PRO A 88 5.92 -20.74 -27.17
C PRO A 88 5.99 -19.71 -26.04
N ARG A 89 6.37 -18.48 -26.41
CA ARG A 89 6.33 -17.29 -25.57
C ARG A 89 4.88 -17.12 -25.13
N ARG A 90 4.57 -17.54 -23.89
CA ARG A 90 3.61 -16.76 -23.12
C ARG A 90 4.29 -15.42 -22.90
N THR A 91 3.88 -14.45 -23.69
CA THR A 91 4.17 -13.03 -23.49
C THR A 91 3.87 -12.69 -22.05
N VAL A 92 4.89 -12.64 -21.20
CA VAL A 92 4.84 -11.82 -19.99
C VAL A 92 4.81 -10.39 -20.51
N GLN A 93 3.60 -9.89 -20.78
CA GLN A 93 3.39 -8.47 -21.01
C GLN A 93 3.98 -7.77 -19.80
N ALA A 94 5.01 -6.95 -20.02
CA ALA A 94 5.44 -5.98 -19.04
C ALA A 94 4.18 -5.23 -18.58
N SER A 95 3.77 -5.41 -17.33
CA SER A 95 2.50 -4.88 -16.83
C SER A 95 2.63 -3.36 -16.77
N SER A 96 2.31 -2.68 -17.87
CA SER A 96 2.22 -1.24 -17.91
C SER A 96 1.13 -0.85 -16.91
N THR A 97 1.54 -0.22 -15.81
CA THR A 97 0.62 0.12 -14.73
C THR A 97 -0.42 1.11 -15.28
N ILE A 98 -1.70 0.69 -15.31
CA ILE A 98 -2.78 1.53 -15.83
C ILE A 98 -3.10 2.62 -14.80
N ARG A 99 -2.91 3.89 -15.19
CA ARG A 99 -3.31 5.06 -14.40
C ARG A 99 -4.58 5.67 -14.97
N LEU A 100 -5.66 5.63 -14.19
CA LEU A 100 -6.94 6.22 -14.56
C LEU A 100 -6.96 7.72 -14.19
N LYS A 101 -7.06 8.61 -15.19
CA LYS A 101 -6.93 10.06 -15.00
C LYS A 101 -8.08 10.71 -14.19
N ASN A 102 -9.23 10.03 -14.03
CA ASN A 102 -10.44 10.60 -13.41
C ASN A 102 -10.99 9.82 -12.21
N ILE A 103 -10.40 8.68 -11.85
CA ILE A 103 -10.98 7.78 -10.84
C ILE A 103 -11.13 8.43 -9.45
N VAL A 104 -10.21 9.33 -9.08
CA VAL A 104 -10.29 10.09 -7.82
C VAL A 104 -11.45 11.09 -7.84
N LYS A 105 -11.73 11.71 -8.99
CA LYS A 105 -12.85 12.64 -9.14
C LYS A 105 -14.18 11.88 -9.04
N GLN A 106 -14.28 10.72 -9.69
CA GLN A 106 -15.45 9.84 -9.60
C GLN A 106 -15.70 9.38 -8.17
N GLN A 107 -14.67 8.94 -7.44
CA GLN A 107 -14.81 8.58 -6.03
C GLN A 107 -15.36 9.73 -5.19
N LYS A 108 -14.86 10.96 -5.39
CA LYS A 108 -15.38 12.12 -4.65
C LYS A 108 -16.85 12.39 -4.93
N ALA A 109 -17.28 12.29 -6.18
CA ALA A 109 -18.70 12.47 -6.53
C ALA A 109 -19.57 11.42 -5.83
N ILE A 110 -19.17 10.15 -5.86
CA ILE A 110 -19.89 9.07 -5.16
C ILE A 110 -19.92 9.31 -3.64
N LEU A 111 -18.82 9.76 -3.04
CA LEU A 111 -18.79 10.11 -1.61
C LEU A 111 -19.74 11.27 -1.28
N GLU A 112 -19.87 12.25 -2.17
CA GLU A 112 -20.86 13.33 -2.01
C GLU A 112 -22.29 12.79 -2.08
N ASP A 113 -22.58 11.90 -3.02
CA ASP A 113 -23.89 11.24 -3.15
C ASP A 113 -24.21 10.41 -1.89
N ILE A 114 -23.26 9.61 -1.40
CA ILE A 114 -23.37 8.83 -0.15
C ILE A 114 -23.64 9.74 1.06
N PHE A 115 -22.92 10.87 1.15
CA PHE A 115 -23.11 11.83 2.23
C PHE A 115 -24.51 12.46 2.17
N ASN A 116 -24.96 12.86 0.98
CA ASN A 116 -26.29 13.42 0.78
C ASN A 116 -27.39 12.43 1.16
N TYR A 117 -27.25 11.16 0.74
CA TYR A 117 -28.15 10.08 1.13
C TYR A 117 -28.19 9.92 2.66
N SER A 118 -27.02 9.86 3.30
CA SER A 118 -26.91 9.63 4.75
C SER A 118 -27.50 10.77 5.57
N ASN A 119 -27.53 11.98 5.01
CA ASN A 119 -28.10 13.17 5.65
C ASN A 119 -29.61 13.31 5.39
N SER A 120 -30.10 12.98 4.20
CA SER A 120 -31.51 13.13 3.81
C SER A 120 -31.86 12.20 2.64
N PRO A 121 -32.20 10.93 2.90
CA PRO A 121 -32.41 9.93 1.83
C PRO A 121 -33.72 10.18 1.09
N LYS A 122 -33.70 10.07 -0.24
CA LYS A 122 -34.91 10.03 -1.08
C LYS A 122 -35.15 8.61 -1.62
N PRO A 123 -36.39 8.28 -2.03
CA PRO A 123 -36.76 6.91 -2.44
C PRO A 123 -35.86 6.31 -3.53
N ASP A 124 -35.44 7.10 -4.52
CA ASP A 124 -34.68 6.61 -5.68
C ASP A 124 -33.15 6.71 -5.51
N ASP A 125 -32.67 7.36 -4.44
CA ASP A 125 -31.24 7.67 -4.30
C ASP A 125 -30.38 6.39 -4.15
N PHE A 126 -30.92 5.33 -3.54
CA PHE A 126 -30.21 4.06 -3.35
C PHE A 126 -29.94 3.36 -4.69
N ASP A 127 -30.99 3.23 -5.52
CA ASP A 127 -30.89 2.58 -6.83
C ASP A 127 -30.00 3.41 -7.77
N GLN A 128 -30.08 4.75 -7.69
CA GLN A 128 -29.20 5.64 -8.43
C GLN A 128 -27.73 5.49 -8.02
N LEU A 129 -27.44 5.36 -6.73
CA LEU A 129 -26.10 5.09 -6.21
C LEU A 129 -25.56 3.76 -6.72
N ILE A 130 -26.34 2.68 -6.62
CA ILE A 130 -25.97 1.35 -7.12
C ILE A 130 -25.71 1.40 -8.63
N HIS A 131 -26.57 2.06 -9.40
CA HIS A 131 -26.40 2.21 -10.84
C HIS A 131 -25.12 2.99 -11.18
N ASN A 132 -24.84 4.08 -10.46
CA ASN A 132 -23.63 4.88 -10.64
C ASN A 132 -22.37 4.06 -10.33
N LEU A 133 -22.35 3.33 -9.21
CA LEU A 133 -21.25 2.43 -8.83
C LEU A 133 -20.99 1.37 -9.91
N ASN A 134 -22.03 0.64 -10.33
CA ASN A 134 -21.92 -0.38 -11.38
C ASN A 134 -21.44 0.18 -12.71
N SER A 135 -21.91 1.38 -13.09
CA SER A 135 -21.48 2.06 -14.32
C SER A 135 -19.99 2.41 -14.27
N ASN A 136 -19.49 2.91 -13.14
CA ASN A 136 -18.07 3.22 -12.96
C ASN A 136 -17.21 1.95 -12.96
N VAL A 137 -17.63 0.89 -12.27
CA VAL A 137 -16.94 -0.41 -12.24
C VAL A 137 -16.82 -0.98 -13.65
N THR A 138 -17.93 -1.03 -14.39
CA THR A 138 -17.98 -1.53 -15.77
C THR A 138 -17.06 -0.71 -16.68
N ALA A 139 -17.06 0.62 -16.55
CA ALA A 139 -16.18 1.47 -17.35
C ALA A 139 -14.69 1.20 -17.05
N ILE A 140 -14.32 0.98 -15.79
CA ILE A 140 -12.94 0.65 -15.40
C ILE A 140 -12.53 -0.71 -15.96
N GLU A 141 -13.39 -1.72 -15.84
CA GLU A 141 -13.15 -3.07 -16.36
C GLU A 141 -13.00 -3.06 -17.89
N HIS A 142 -13.84 -2.30 -18.59
CA HIS A 142 -13.73 -2.12 -20.03
C HIS A 142 -12.41 -1.44 -20.45
N ILE A 143 -11.95 -0.44 -19.70
CA ILE A 143 -10.62 0.18 -19.94
C ILE A 143 -9.52 -0.85 -19.75
N CYS A 144 -9.58 -1.67 -18.70
CA CYS A 144 -8.59 -2.72 -18.46
C CYS A 144 -8.58 -3.73 -19.61
N GLN A 145 -9.75 -4.25 -20.00
CA GLN A 145 -9.91 -5.20 -21.11
C GLN A 145 -9.39 -4.64 -22.45
N THR A 146 -9.68 -3.37 -22.75
CA THR A 146 -9.19 -2.70 -23.97
C THR A 146 -7.66 -2.62 -23.99
N ASN A 147 -7.01 -2.55 -22.83
CA ASN A 147 -5.56 -2.60 -22.68
C ASN A 147 -5.01 -4.03 -22.49
N GLN A 148 -5.83 -5.06 -22.73
CA GLN A 148 -5.50 -6.48 -22.52
C GLN A 148 -4.98 -6.77 -21.09
N ALA A 149 -5.46 -6.01 -20.12
CA ALA A 149 -5.06 -6.09 -18.74
C ALA A 149 -6.25 -6.40 -17.83
N SER A 150 -5.98 -6.87 -16.63
CA SER A 150 -6.99 -6.97 -15.57
C SER A 150 -6.93 -5.75 -14.64
N PRO A 151 -7.93 -5.54 -13.78
CA PRO A 151 -7.86 -4.56 -12.70
C PRO A 151 -6.64 -4.74 -11.78
N ALA A 152 -6.02 -5.93 -11.78
CA ALA A 152 -4.74 -6.19 -11.11
C ALA A 152 -3.54 -5.45 -11.71
N SER A 153 -3.68 -4.80 -12.86
CA SER A 153 -2.66 -3.92 -13.46
C SER A 153 -2.86 -2.44 -13.14
N LEU A 154 -3.92 -2.07 -12.39
CA LEU A 154 -4.15 -0.69 -11.97
C LEU A 154 -3.09 -0.22 -10.96
N SER A 155 -2.74 1.07 -10.97
CA SER A 155 -1.90 1.63 -9.89
C SER A 155 -2.50 1.36 -8.50
N ASN A 156 -1.69 1.22 -7.45
CA ASN A 156 -2.19 0.91 -6.09
C ASN A 156 -3.34 1.85 -5.64
N SER A 157 -3.22 3.15 -5.91
CA SER A 157 -4.29 4.10 -5.60
C SER A 157 -5.54 3.87 -6.43
N SER A 158 -5.41 3.64 -7.74
CA SER A 158 -6.57 3.35 -8.62
C SER A 158 -7.25 2.05 -8.25
N ARG A 159 -6.45 1.03 -7.90
CA ARG A 159 -6.91 -0.29 -7.48
C ARG A 159 -7.75 -0.21 -6.21
N LYS A 160 -7.27 0.48 -5.18
CA LYS A 160 -8.04 0.67 -3.93
C LYS A 160 -9.40 1.32 -4.16
N ILE A 161 -9.45 2.31 -5.06
CA ILE A 161 -10.71 2.99 -5.42
C ILE A 161 -11.62 2.05 -6.20
N TYR A 162 -11.10 1.32 -7.18
CA TYR A 162 -11.85 0.32 -7.94
C TYR A 162 -12.41 -0.77 -7.01
N THR A 163 -11.58 -1.35 -6.14
CA THR A 163 -11.99 -2.35 -5.14
C THR A 163 -13.11 -1.83 -4.26
N TRP A 164 -12.98 -0.59 -3.79
CA TRP A 164 -14.01 0.07 -2.98
C TRP A 164 -15.31 0.27 -3.76
N MET A 165 -15.26 0.75 -5.00
CA MET A 165 -16.45 0.90 -5.85
C MET A 165 -17.13 -0.45 -6.14
N LYS A 166 -16.34 -1.49 -6.47
CA LYS A 166 -16.85 -2.83 -6.77
C LYS A 166 -17.48 -3.51 -5.55
N PHE A 167 -16.88 -3.31 -4.37
CA PHE A 167 -17.46 -3.76 -3.11
C PHE A 167 -18.80 -3.09 -2.81
N LEU A 168 -18.88 -1.76 -2.95
CA LEU A 168 -20.12 -1.02 -2.73
C LEU A 168 -21.16 -1.22 -3.84
N ALA A 169 -20.78 -1.72 -5.02
CA ALA A 169 -21.74 -2.08 -6.05
C ALA A 169 -22.67 -3.24 -5.63
N HIS A 170 -22.30 -4.00 -4.59
CA HIS A 170 -23.16 -5.01 -3.98
C HIS A 170 -24.17 -4.36 -3.01
N PRO A 171 -25.49 -4.58 -3.17
CA PRO A 171 -26.52 -3.87 -2.40
C PRO A 171 -26.37 -3.96 -0.87
N SER A 172 -26.09 -5.14 -0.33
CA SER A 172 -25.94 -5.31 1.13
C SER A 172 -24.75 -4.55 1.72
N TRP A 173 -23.66 -4.42 0.96
CA TRP A 173 -22.48 -3.67 1.40
C TRP A 173 -22.71 -2.17 1.30
N LEU A 174 -23.40 -1.70 0.26
CA LEU A 174 -23.82 -0.31 0.19
C LEU A 174 -24.73 0.06 1.35
N GLU A 175 -25.74 -0.76 1.66
CA GLU A 175 -26.64 -0.51 2.78
C GLU A 175 -25.87 -0.41 4.10
N THR A 176 -24.97 -1.35 4.36
CA THR A 176 -24.10 -1.33 5.55
C THR A 176 -23.26 -0.06 5.62
N HIS A 177 -22.66 0.34 4.49
CA HIS A 177 -21.85 1.56 4.38
C HIS A 177 -22.66 2.83 4.64
N LEU A 178 -23.88 2.93 4.11
CA LEU A 178 -24.77 4.07 4.31
C LEU A 178 -25.21 4.18 5.77
N ILE A 179 -25.57 3.05 6.40
CA ILE A 179 -25.91 3.00 7.83
C ILE A 179 -24.71 3.45 8.68
N ALA A 180 -23.51 2.95 8.38
CA ALA A 180 -22.29 3.31 9.09
C ALA A 180 -21.97 4.81 8.96
N THR A 181 -22.11 5.35 7.75
CA THR A 181 -21.90 6.78 7.46
C THR A 181 -22.87 7.66 8.24
N ARG A 182 -24.17 7.32 8.25
CA ARG A 182 -25.20 8.03 9.01
C ARG A 182 -24.93 7.98 10.52
N LYS A 183 -24.71 6.79 11.08
CA LYS A 183 -24.42 6.62 12.52
C LYS A 183 -23.18 7.40 12.95
N THR A 184 -22.14 7.37 12.13
CA THR A 184 -20.89 8.11 12.40
C THR A 184 -21.11 9.62 12.33
N LEU A 185 -21.92 10.10 11.38
CA LEU A 185 -22.30 11.51 11.30
C LEU A 185 -23.09 11.96 12.53
N GLU A 186 -24.11 11.20 12.94
CA GLU A 186 -24.91 11.46 14.14
C GLU A 186 -24.03 11.51 15.40
N ASN A 187 -23.12 10.54 15.54
CA ASN A 187 -22.18 10.48 16.66
C ASN A 187 -21.22 11.70 16.66
N ALA A 188 -20.69 12.10 15.51
CA ALA A 188 -19.84 13.27 15.39
C ALA A 188 -20.56 14.58 15.67
N GLN A 189 -21.81 14.73 15.24
CA GLN A 189 -22.65 15.88 15.57
C GLN A 189 -22.92 15.96 17.08
N LYS A 190 -23.21 14.82 17.71
CA LYS A 190 -23.42 14.73 19.16
C LYS A 190 -22.17 15.16 19.94
N ILE A 191 -21.02 14.55 19.66
CA ILE A 191 -19.74 14.88 20.31
C ILE A 191 -19.37 16.35 20.09
N SER A 192 -19.56 16.86 18.87
CA SER A 192 -19.33 18.26 18.56
C SER A 192 -20.18 19.20 19.41
N LYS A 193 -21.46 18.86 19.61
CA LYS A 193 -22.39 19.65 20.42
C LYS A 193 -22.04 19.59 21.91
N ASP A 194 -21.80 18.39 22.42
CA ASP A 194 -21.50 18.15 23.84
C ASP A 194 -20.20 18.86 24.28
N ASN A 195 -19.23 18.95 23.36
CA ASN A 195 -17.93 19.60 23.60
C ASN A 195 -17.85 21.05 23.11
N LEU A 196 -18.97 21.66 22.71
CA LEU A 196 -19.04 23.06 22.23
C LEU A 196 -18.07 23.36 21.06
N ILE A 197 -17.82 22.37 20.21
CA ILE A 197 -16.98 22.50 19.03
C ILE A 197 -17.79 23.25 17.95
N LYS A 198 -17.22 24.36 17.45
CA LYS A 198 -17.84 25.14 16.38
C LYS A 198 -17.78 24.36 15.07
N THR A 199 -18.96 24.10 14.51
CA THR A 199 -19.10 23.26 13.32
C THR A 199 -20.18 23.79 12.39
N GLU A 200 -19.80 24.00 11.13
CA GLU A 200 -20.71 24.33 10.02
C GLU A 200 -21.03 23.10 9.19
N LYS A 201 -20.04 22.22 8.98
CA LYS A 201 -20.21 20.97 8.22
C LYS A 201 -19.29 19.88 8.75
N ILE A 202 -19.84 18.69 8.95
CA ILE A 202 -19.08 17.46 9.19
C ILE A 202 -19.29 16.57 7.97
N PHE A 203 -18.21 16.24 7.26
CA PHE A 203 -18.22 15.32 6.14
C PHE A 203 -17.56 14.00 6.59
N ILE A 204 -18.33 12.91 6.55
CA ILE A 204 -17.88 11.57 6.91
C ILE A 204 -17.67 10.75 5.63
N SER A 205 -16.60 9.97 5.59
CA SER A 205 -16.36 8.99 4.51
C SER A 205 -15.68 7.74 5.03
N PHE A 206 -16.05 6.58 4.49
CA PHE A 206 -15.32 5.33 4.67
C PHE A 206 -14.60 4.99 3.36
N LEU A 207 -13.32 4.60 3.45
CA LEU A 207 -12.47 4.35 2.29
C LEU A 207 -11.57 3.14 2.47
N ASN A 208 -11.26 2.43 1.38
CA ASN A 208 -10.17 1.46 1.35
C ASN A 208 -8.80 2.17 1.39
N MET A 209 -8.25 2.34 2.59
CA MET A 209 -6.98 3.02 2.84
C MET A 209 -6.06 2.22 3.78
N SER A 210 -4.82 2.68 3.94
CA SER A 210 -3.85 2.01 4.83
C SER A 210 -3.85 2.54 6.26
N SER A 211 -4.35 3.75 6.50
CA SER A 211 -4.50 4.27 7.86
C SER A 211 -5.86 3.88 8.42
N LEU A 212 -5.99 3.78 9.74
CA LEU A 212 -7.27 3.47 10.40
C LEU A 212 -8.28 4.61 10.26
N TYR A 213 -7.83 5.85 10.43
CA TYR A 213 -8.66 7.04 10.26
C TYR A 213 -7.79 8.28 10.03
N LYS A 214 -8.40 9.35 9.49
CA LYS A 214 -7.82 10.68 9.30
C LYS A 214 -8.89 11.73 9.61
N GLY A 215 -8.50 12.78 10.32
CA GLY A 215 -9.30 13.98 10.49
C GLY A 215 -8.59 15.19 9.93
N LYS A 216 -9.31 16.04 9.22
CA LYS A 216 -8.83 17.36 8.80
C LYS A 216 -9.91 18.40 9.10
N THR A 217 -9.55 19.40 9.90
CA THR A 217 -10.43 20.54 10.19
C THR A 217 -9.93 21.77 9.46
N GLU A 218 -10.79 22.40 8.67
CA GLU A 218 -10.55 23.69 8.04
C GLU A 218 -11.64 24.67 8.49
N ARG A 219 -11.28 25.65 9.32
CA ARG A 219 -12.23 26.54 9.99
C ARG A 219 -13.26 25.73 10.82
N TYR A 220 -14.49 25.63 10.33
CA TYR A 220 -15.61 24.89 10.96
C TYR A 220 -16.11 23.73 10.08
N HIS A 221 -15.32 23.35 9.07
CA HIS A 221 -15.57 22.20 8.21
C HIS A 221 -14.65 21.05 8.62
N HIS A 222 -15.24 19.95 9.06
CA HIS A 222 -14.53 18.76 9.49
C HIS A 222 -14.65 17.68 8.42
N ASN A 223 -13.53 17.26 7.86
CA ASN A 223 -13.46 16.11 6.96
C ASN A 223 -12.87 14.92 7.71
N ILE A 224 -13.70 13.91 7.96
CA ILE A 224 -13.38 12.73 8.75
C ILE A 224 -13.46 11.52 7.84
N ILE A 225 -12.34 10.81 7.72
CA ILE A 225 -12.21 9.65 6.86
C ILE A 225 -11.84 8.45 7.73
N LEU A 226 -12.68 7.42 7.73
CA LEU A 226 -12.42 6.14 8.39
C LEU A 226 -12.02 5.10 7.35
N ASN A 227 -11.30 4.07 7.80
CA ASN A 227 -11.07 2.89 6.99
C ASN A 227 -12.38 2.12 6.79
N GLU A 228 -12.59 1.56 5.60
CA GLU A 228 -13.76 0.72 5.28
C GLU A 228 -13.94 -0.44 6.27
N GLY A 229 -12.87 -0.97 6.88
CA GLY A 229 -12.99 -2.02 7.90
C GLY A 229 -13.82 -1.62 9.14
N PHE A 230 -14.13 -0.34 9.33
CA PHE A 230 -14.96 0.14 10.45
C PHE A 230 -16.47 0.23 10.12
N ILE A 231 -16.94 -0.14 8.92
CA ILE A 231 -18.37 0.00 8.57
C ILE A 231 -19.31 -0.83 9.46
N THR A 232 -18.81 -1.89 10.10
CA THR A 232 -19.55 -2.69 11.07
C THR A 232 -19.20 -2.39 12.53
N ALA A 233 -18.37 -1.35 12.77
CA ALA A 233 -17.82 -1.11 14.10
C ALA A 233 -18.90 -0.74 15.12
N PRO A 234 -18.81 -1.25 16.36
CA PRO A 234 -19.67 -0.84 17.46
C PRO A 234 -19.59 0.67 17.74
N GLU A 235 -20.67 1.24 18.28
CA GLU A 235 -20.75 2.68 18.59
C GLU A 235 -19.62 3.16 19.51
N GLU A 236 -19.18 2.33 20.46
CA GLU A 236 -18.05 2.64 21.33
C GLU A 236 -16.76 2.90 20.54
N ILE A 237 -16.49 2.09 19.51
CA ILE A 237 -15.30 2.23 18.66
C ILE A 237 -15.39 3.48 17.80
N ILE A 238 -16.56 3.73 17.20
CA ILE A 238 -16.80 4.96 16.41
C ILE A 238 -16.63 6.19 17.29
N THR A 239 -17.24 6.20 18.48
CA THR A 239 -17.11 7.28 19.47
C THR A 239 -15.64 7.54 19.79
N ALA A 240 -14.87 6.48 20.07
CA ALA A 240 -13.45 6.59 20.36
C ALA A 240 -12.64 7.22 19.21
N ILE A 241 -12.95 6.85 17.95
CA ILE A 241 -12.31 7.42 16.76
C ILE A 241 -12.65 8.92 16.67
N ILE A 242 -13.92 9.28 16.77
CA ILE A 242 -14.38 10.65 16.60
C ILE A 242 -13.87 11.57 17.72
N THR A 243 -13.96 11.13 18.98
CA THR A 243 -13.33 11.83 20.12
C THR A 243 -11.84 12.02 19.87
N SER A 244 -11.13 10.99 19.39
CA SER A 244 -9.70 11.08 19.10
C SER A 244 -9.35 12.08 17.99
N ILE A 245 -10.27 12.35 17.06
CA ILE A 245 -10.10 13.35 16.01
C ILE A 245 -10.32 14.76 16.55
N PHE A 246 -11.34 14.96 17.39
CA PHE A 246 -11.70 16.28 17.91
C PHE A 246 -10.83 16.74 19.08
N GLU A 247 -10.57 15.86 20.03
CA GLU A 247 -9.91 16.19 21.31
C GLU A 247 -8.44 15.74 21.33
N GLY A 248 -8.03 14.93 20.36
CA GLY A 248 -6.71 14.32 20.31
C GLY A 248 -6.69 12.90 20.87
N LYS A 249 -5.58 12.20 20.63
CA LYS A 249 -5.46 10.77 20.94
C LYS A 249 -5.20 10.56 22.43
N THR A 250 -6.01 9.71 23.06
CA THR A 250 -5.74 9.16 24.40
C THR A 250 -5.24 7.72 24.28
N THR A 251 -4.52 7.23 25.30
CA THR A 251 -4.06 5.83 25.33
C THR A 251 -5.25 4.87 25.28
N LYS A 252 -6.29 5.13 26.08
CA LYS A 252 -7.52 4.31 26.13
C LYS A 252 -8.18 4.20 24.75
N ASN A 253 -8.44 5.33 24.08
CA ASN A 253 -9.08 5.31 22.76
C ASN A 253 -8.20 4.63 21.72
N THR A 254 -6.89 4.89 21.76
CA THR A 254 -5.93 4.25 20.85
C THR A 254 -5.96 2.73 21.00
N GLN A 255 -6.02 2.22 22.22
CA GLN A 255 -6.07 0.77 22.50
C GLN A 255 -7.33 0.12 21.94
N ILE A 256 -8.52 0.63 22.26
CA ILE A 256 -9.77 -0.01 21.81
C ILE A 256 -9.93 0.04 20.29
N ILE A 257 -9.49 1.14 19.64
CA ILE A 257 -9.51 1.26 18.18
C ILE A 257 -8.56 0.24 17.54
N GLN A 258 -7.35 0.09 18.09
CA GLN A 258 -6.36 -0.87 17.57
C GLN A 258 -6.80 -2.31 17.82
N GLN A 259 -7.36 -2.63 18.99
CA GLN A 259 -7.89 -3.96 19.29
C GLN A 259 -8.99 -4.35 18.32
N TYR A 260 -9.93 -3.43 18.03
CA TYR A 260 -10.96 -3.68 17.02
C TYR A 260 -10.35 -3.89 15.62
N ALA A 261 -9.38 -3.06 15.23
CA ALA A 261 -8.74 -3.13 13.92
C ALA A 261 -7.87 -4.39 13.70
N LEU A 262 -7.51 -5.10 14.77
CA LEU A 262 -6.87 -6.42 14.75
C LEU A 262 -7.89 -7.57 14.87
N GLY A 263 -9.14 -7.24 15.18
CA GLY A 263 -10.21 -8.19 15.38
C GLY A 263 -10.72 -8.81 14.09
N LYS A 264 -11.47 -9.90 14.25
CA LYS A 264 -12.08 -10.65 13.16
C LYS A 264 -13.06 -9.78 12.35
N GLU A 265 -13.91 -8.99 13.01
CA GLU A 265 -14.93 -8.17 12.35
C GLU A 265 -14.33 -7.15 11.37
N TYR A 266 -13.25 -6.47 11.77
CA TYR A 266 -12.54 -5.54 10.89
C TYR A 266 -11.86 -6.27 9.72
N SER A 267 -11.25 -7.42 10.00
CA SER A 267 -10.52 -8.23 9.03
C SER A 267 -11.46 -8.83 7.98
N ASP A 268 -12.62 -9.35 8.39
CA ASP A 268 -13.62 -9.93 7.50
C ASP A 268 -14.08 -8.93 6.44
N ILE A 269 -14.25 -7.65 6.80
CA ILE A 269 -14.61 -6.58 5.84
C ILE A 269 -13.48 -6.31 4.84
N LEU A 270 -12.23 -6.23 5.30
CA LEU A 270 -11.11 -6.00 4.39
C LEU A 270 -10.85 -7.19 3.47
N LEU A 271 -11.07 -8.41 3.95
CA LEU A 271 -11.02 -9.61 3.13
C LEU A 271 -12.16 -9.62 2.10
N ALA A 272 -13.40 -9.29 2.51
CA ALA A 272 -14.53 -9.20 1.59
C ALA A 272 -14.30 -8.17 0.49
N LEU A 273 -13.78 -6.98 0.83
CA LEU A 273 -13.34 -5.96 -0.14
C LEU A 273 -12.38 -6.56 -1.18
N ASP A 274 -11.32 -7.20 -0.71
CA ASP A 274 -10.27 -7.74 -1.59
C ASP A 274 -10.78 -8.89 -2.48
N LEU A 275 -11.60 -9.80 -1.92
CA LEU A 275 -12.20 -10.92 -2.65
C LEU A 275 -13.22 -10.44 -3.68
N THR A 276 -14.05 -9.46 -3.34
CA THR A 276 -15.07 -8.89 -4.25
C THR A 276 -14.45 -8.31 -5.50
N ALA A 277 -13.25 -7.76 -5.39
CA ALA A 277 -12.58 -7.19 -6.53
C ALA A 277 -11.96 -8.24 -7.48
N GLU A 278 -11.98 -9.54 -7.10
CA GLU A 278 -11.37 -10.66 -7.83
C GLU A 278 -9.99 -10.31 -8.38
N ILE A 279 -9.25 -9.49 -7.63
CA ILE A 279 -7.97 -9.01 -8.10
C ILE A 279 -7.01 -10.16 -7.89
N GLU A 280 -6.82 -10.96 -8.94
CA GLU A 280 -5.72 -11.89 -9.13
C GLU A 280 -4.38 -11.12 -9.20
N ALA A 281 -4.03 -10.44 -8.10
CA ALA A 281 -2.73 -9.83 -7.89
C ALA A 281 -1.86 -10.69 -6.95
N ASP A 282 -2.34 -11.88 -6.59
CA ASP A 282 -1.53 -12.87 -5.90
C ASP A 282 -0.71 -13.67 -6.90
N ASN A 283 0.10 -12.94 -7.66
CA ASN A 283 1.13 -13.57 -8.47
C ASN A 283 2.26 -14.00 -7.53
N SER A 284 2.19 -15.25 -7.11
CA SER A 284 3.22 -15.96 -6.35
C SER A 284 4.38 -16.41 -7.25
N GLN A 285 4.15 -16.46 -8.56
CA GLN A 285 5.14 -16.82 -9.55
C GLN A 285 6.00 -15.61 -9.93
N GLY A 286 7.22 -15.59 -9.42
CA GLY A 286 8.29 -14.71 -9.88
C GLY A 286 8.93 -15.24 -11.16
N GLN A 287 9.87 -14.46 -11.71
CA GLN A 287 10.74 -14.86 -12.80
C GLN A 287 11.70 -15.98 -12.39
N PHE A 288 12.20 -15.96 -11.15
CA PHE A 288 13.19 -16.91 -10.65
C PHE A 288 12.65 -17.76 -9.49
N TYR A 289 11.78 -17.20 -8.65
CA TYR A 289 11.25 -17.88 -7.47
C TYR A 289 9.72 -18.01 -7.49
N ASP A 290 9.20 -19.19 -7.14
CA ASP A 290 7.77 -19.40 -6.87
C ASP A 290 7.54 -19.42 -5.35
N LEU A 291 6.82 -18.41 -4.85
CA LEU A 291 6.51 -18.28 -3.43
C LEU A 291 5.66 -19.45 -2.90
N ASN A 292 4.86 -20.13 -3.73
CA ASN A 292 4.11 -21.31 -3.29
C ASN A 292 5.05 -22.47 -2.94
N LEU A 293 6.03 -22.75 -3.80
CA LEU A 293 7.00 -23.82 -3.56
C LEU A 293 7.84 -23.53 -2.32
N LEU A 294 8.26 -22.26 -2.14
CA LEU A 294 8.98 -21.85 -0.94
C LEU A 294 8.10 -21.98 0.31
N PHE A 295 6.83 -21.57 0.24
CA PHE A 295 5.88 -21.73 1.34
C PHE A 295 5.71 -23.21 1.72
N GLU A 296 5.51 -24.12 0.78
CA GLU A 296 5.34 -25.54 1.07
C GLU A 296 6.57 -26.14 1.76
N LYS A 297 7.78 -25.76 1.31
CA LYS A 297 9.04 -26.15 1.95
C LYS A 297 9.11 -25.64 3.39
N ILE A 298 8.85 -24.35 3.60
CA ILE A 298 8.92 -23.70 4.92
C ILE A 298 7.85 -24.26 5.87
N ASN A 299 6.61 -24.43 5.39
CA ASN A 299 5.49 -24.97 6.18
C ASN A 299 5.79 -26.39 6.68
N ARG A 300 6.40 -27.21 5.82
CA ARG A 300 6.83 -28.55 6.21
C ARG A 300 7.97 -28.52 7.23
N GLN A 301 8.99 -27.67 7.03
CA GLN A 301 10.21 -27.66 7.84
C GLN A 301 10.03 -27.01 9.21
N TYR A 302 9.30 -25.90 9.31
CA TYR A 302 9.24 -25.07 10.51
C TYR A 302 7.88 -25.09 11.20
N PHE A 303 6.81 -25.45 10.49
CA PHE A 303 5.45 -25.38 11.01
C PHE A 303 4.73 -26.73 11.03
N ASN A 304 5.41 -27.84 10.74
CA ASN A 304 4.83 -29.20 10.68
C ASN A 304 3.57 -29.28 9.80
N ASN A 305 3.51 -28.50 8.71
CA ASN A 305 2.34 -28.32 7.84
C ASN A 305 1.06 -27.79 8.54
N ALA A 306 1.18 -27.23 9.75
CA ALA A 306 0.04 -26.72 10.51
C ALA A 306 -0.36 -25.28 10.11
N LEU A 307 0.50 -24.53 9.41
CA LEU A 307 0.19 -23.15 9.03
C LEU A 307 -0.73 -23.15 7.80
N SER A 308 -1.90 -22.50 7.91
CA SER A 308 -2.78 -22.28 6.76
C SER A 308 -2.10 -21.38 5.73
N LYS A 309 -2.20 -21.70 4.44
CA LYS A 309 -1.53 -20.93 3.38
C LYS A 309 -2.13 -19.52 3.27
N PRO A 310 -1.37 -18.45 3.57
CA PRO A 310 -1.83 -17.09 3.28
C PRO A 310 -1.80 -16.83 1.77
N ARG A 311 -2.41 -15.74 1.34
CA ARG A 311 -2.24 -15.23 -0.03
C ARG A 311 -0.79 -14.78 -0.20
N LEU A 312 -0.13 -15.23 -1.26
CA LEU A 312 1.29 -14.94 -1.50
C LEU A 312 1.44 -14.11 -2.77
N SER A 313 2.22 -13.04 -2.70
CA SER A 313 2.41 -12.16 -3.85
C SER A 313 3.77 -11.48 -3.84
N TRP A 314 4.29 -11.22 -5.03
CA TRP A 314 5.37 -10.26 -5.20
C TRP A 314 4.84 -8.83 -5.16
N SER A 315 5.59 -7.92 -4.56
CA SER A 315 5.30 -6.49 -4.57
C SER A 315 5.41 -5.94 -6.00
N GLN A 316 4.69 -4.88 -6.34
CA GLN A 316 4.75 -4.28 -7.68
C GLN A 316 5.92 -3.29 -7.87
N SER A 317 6.69 -3.02 -6.82
CA SER A 317 7.78 -2.04 -6.83
C SER A 317 9.08 -2.68 -6.37
N LEU A 318 10.18 -2.39 -7.07
CA LEU A 318 11.51 -2.76 -6.61
C LEU A 318 11.91 -1.86 -5.43
N THR A 319 11.83 -2.35 -4.19
CA THR A 319 12.26 -1.63 -3.00
C THR A 319 13.19 -2.47 -2.13
N ARG A 320 14.36 -1.90 -1.80
CA ARG A 320 15.31 -2.46 -0.81
C ARG A 320 15.08 -1.94 0.61
N ARG A 321 14.06 -1.09 0.82
CA ARG A 321 13.72 -0.56 2.16
C ARG A 321 12.89 -1.53 3.00
N LYS A 322 12.15 -2.42 2.35
CA LYS A 322 11.27 -3.41 2.99
C LYS A 322 11.24 -4.64 2.10
N PHE A 323 11.70 -5.76 2.63
CA PHE A 323 11.87 -7.00 1.85
C PHE A 323 10.64 -7.90 1.88
N GLY A 324 9.80 -7.76 2.89
CA GLY A 324 8.53 -8.46 2.99
C GLY A 324 7.57 -7.73 3.93
N HIS A 325 6.30 -8.10 3.88
CA HIS A 325 5.36 -7.86 4.96
C HIS A 325 4.16 -8.81 4.95
N TYR A 326 3.72 -9.20 6.13
CA TYR A 326 2.40 -9.78 6.35
C TYR A 326 1.33 -8.71 6.58
N GLU A 327 0.15 -8.92 6.01
CA GLU A 327 -1.07 -8.12 6.17
C GLU A 327 -2.10 -8.98 6.92
N PRO A 328 -2.15 -8.95 8.27
CA PRO A 328 -3.03 -9.83 9.06
C PRO A 328 -4.49 -9.77 8.62
N ASN A 329 -5.00 -8.56 8.41
CA ASN A 329 -6.40 -8.32 8.05
C ASN A 329 -6.79 -8.81 6.65
N ARG A 330 -5.81 -9.21 5.83
CA ARG A 330 -6.01 -9.73 4.46
C ARG A 330 -5.50 -11.16 4.31
N ASP A 331 -4.96 -11.72 5.39
CA ASP A 331 -4.16 -12.94 5.41
C ASP A 331 -3.21 -13.04 4.20
N ARG A 332 -2.39 -12.01 3.99
CA ARG A 332 -1.58 -11.85 2.79
C ARG A 332 -0.12 -11.53 3.11
N VAL A 333 0.80 -12.29 2.53
CA VAL A 333 2.24 -12.00 2.54
C VAL A 333 2.64 -11.38 1.21
N VAL A 334 3.33 -10.26 1.28
CA VAL A 334 3.90 -9.57 0.13
C VAL A 334 5.41 -9.59 0.24
N ILE A 335 6.10 -10.19 -0.73
CA ILE A 335 7.57 -10.23 -0.81
C ILE A 335 8.05 -9.20 -1.83
N SER A 336 9.13 -8.49 -1.53
CA SER A 336 9.67 -7.47 -2.43
C SER A 336 10.18 -8.12 -3.72
N LEU A 337 9.77 -7.57 -4.86
CA LEU A 337 10.21 -8.05 -6.19
C LEU A 337 11.72 -7.90 -6.39
N THR A 338 12.41 -7.06 -5.60
CA THR A 338 13.88 -7.00 -5.63
C THR A 338 14.56 -8.31 -5.25
N LEU A 339 13.85 -9.23 -4.60
CA LEU A 339 14.37 -10.53 -4.19
C LEU A 339 14.20 -11.59 -5.29
N ASP A 340 13.42 -11.30 -6.33
CA ASP A 340 13.19 -12.20 -7.46
C ASP A 340 14.27 -11.99 -8.54
N ASP A 341 15.51 -12.38 -8.23
CA ASP A 341 16.67 -12.27 -9.12
C ASP A 341 17.58 -13.51 -8.97
N HIS A 342 18.12 -14.01 -10.09
CA HIS A 342 19.05 -15.15 -10.10
C HIS A 342 20.30 -14.99 -9.23
N ASN A 343 20.76 -13.76 -8.97
CA ASN A 343 21.94 -13.50 -8.15
C ASN A 343 21.63 -13.55 -6.64
N ILE A 344 20.35 -13.60 -6.28
CA ILE A 344 19.91 -13.64 -4.89
C ILE A 344 19.76 -15.11 -4.52
N PRO A 345 20.47 -15.63 -3.52
CA PRO A 345 20.34 -17.03 -3.13
C PRO A 345 18.95 -17.38 -2.61
N SER A 346 18.47 -18.60 -2.88
CA SER A 346 17.12 -19.02 -2.48
C SER A 346 16.90 -18.92 -0.97
N PHE A 347 17.91 -19.24 -0.16
CA PHE A 347 17.83 -19.18 1.31
C PHE A 347 17.52 -17.77 1.83
N VAL A 348 17.87 -16.71 1.08
CA VAL A 348 17.55 -15.32 1.44
C VAL A 348 16.05 -15.06 1.26
N VAL A 349 15.50 -15.49 0.12
CA VAL A 349 14.07 -15.35 -0.18
C VAL A 349 13.24 -16.20 0.78
N GLU A 350 13.70 -17.43 1.04
CA GLU A 350 13.11 -18.32 2.04
C GLU A 350 13.11 -17.69 3.44
N PHE A 351 14.23 -17.08 3.86
CA PHE A 351 14.31 -16.43 5.16
C PHE A 351 13.32 -15.27 5.30
N ILE A 352 13.21 -14.40 4.28
CA ILE A 352 12.25 -13.30 4.31
C ILE A 352 10.81 -13.82 4.33
N LEU A 353 10.49 -14.81 3.50
CA LEU A 353 9.15 -15.43 3.52
C LEU A 353 8.86 -16.07 4.89
N TYR A 354 9.82 -16.78 5.47
CA TYR A 354 9.70 -17.36 6.81
C TYR A 354 9.44 -16.29 7.87
N HIS A 355 10.18 -15.18 7.86
CA HIS A 355 9.94 -14.04 8.75
C HIS A 355 8.50 -13.52 8.64
N GLU A 356 7.97 -13.39 7.42
CA GLU A 356 6.59 -12.95 7.22
C GLU A 356 5.55 -13.98 7.68
N LEU A 357 5.85 -15.28 7.54
CA LEU A 357 5.00 -16.35 8.06
C LEU A 357 5.04 -16.43 9.59
N LEU A 358 6.14 -16.04 10.23
CA LEU A 358 6.20 -15.91 11.68
C LEU A 358 5.28 -14.82 12.20
N HIS A 359 5.06 -13.73 11.46
CA HIS A 359 4.05 -12.72 11.84
C HIS A 359 2.62 -13.29 11.83
N LYS A 360 2.36 -14.28 10.98
CA LYS A 360 1.09 -15.03 11.00
C LYS A 360 1.04 -16.03 12.16
N HIS A 361 2.13 -16.75 12.41
CA HIS A 361 2.19 -17.79 13.44
C HIS A 361 2.19 -17.22 14.87
N CYS A 362 2.88 -16.10 15.08
CA CYS A 362 2.99 -15.39 16.35
C CYS A 362 2.15 -14.10 16.28
N PRO A 363 0.84 -14.15 16.58
CA PRO A 363 0.01 -12.96 16.56
C PRO A 363 0.51 -11.93 17.57
N GLU A 364 0.32 -10.66 17.23
CA GLU A 364 0.82 -9.53 18.00
C GLU A 364 0.32 -9.57 19.46
N LYS A 365 1.22 -9.36 20.43
CA LYS A 365 0.87 -9.35 21.86
C LYS A 365 0.88 -7.92 22.40
N TRP A 366 -0.16 -7.57 23.16
CA TRP A 366 -0.22 -6.31 23.91
C TRP A 366 0.69 -6.40 25.14
N VAL A 367 1.72 -5.55 25.20
CA VAL A 367 2.62 -5.44 26.35
C VAL A 367 2.81 -3.97 26.70
N ASN A 368 2.42 -3.57 27.91
CA ASN A 368 2.55 -2.20 28.41
C ASN A 368 1.98 -1.15 27.44
N GLU A 369 0.72 -1.31 27.06
CA GLU A 369 -0.03 -0.37 26.20
C GLU A 369 0.50 -0.23 24.76
N ARG A 370 1.48 -1.05 24.37
CA ARG A 370 2.05 -1.08 23.03
C ARG A 370 1.94 -2.49 22.45
N ILE A 371 1.75 -2.53 21.13
CA ILE A 371 1.78 -3.76 20.37
C ILE A 371 3.24 -4.21 20.23
N ARG A 372 3.58 -5.40 20.72
CA ARG A 372 4.86 -6.07 20.43
C ARG A 372 4.64 -7.10 19.34
N ILE A 373 5.22 -6.81 18.17
CA ILE A 373 5.19 -7.66 16.99
C ILE A 373 6.31 -8.71 17.07
N HIS A 374 7.56 -8.28 17.33
CA HIS A 374 8.71 -9.18 17.53
C HIS A 374 8.93 -9.51 19.01
N THR A 375 8.08 -10.39 19.56
CA THR A 375 8.20 -10.92 20.93
C THR A 375 9.48 -11.77 21.09
N PRO A 376 9.91 -12.10 22.32
CA PRO A 376 11.03 -13.03 22.53
C PRO A 376 10.82 -14.39 21.85
N GLU A 377 9.59 -14.91 21.89
CA GLU A 377 9.16 -16.13 21.19
C GLU A 377 9.35 -16.00 19.66
N PHE A 378 8.91 -14.89 19.06
CA PHE A 378 9.15 -14.61 17.64
C PHE A 378 10.64 -14.68 17.31
N LYS A 379 11.48 -14.03 18.12
CA LYS A 379 12.94 -13.98 17.88
C LYS A 379 13.61 -15.34 18.03
N GLN A 380 13.12 -16.18 18.94
CA GLN A 380 13.62 -17.55 19.08
C GLN A 380 13.30 -18.36 17.83
N LEU A 381 12.04 -18.36 17.39
CA LEU A 381 11.63 -19.06 16.17
C LEU A 381 12.36 -18.53 14.92
N GLU A 382 12.57 -17.21 14.84
CA GLU A 382 13.33 -16.61 13.74
C GLU A 382 14.77 -17.15 13.65
N GLN A 383 15.42 -17.36 14.80
CA GLN A 383 16.78 -17.90 14.89
C GLN A 383 16.88 -19.40 14.58
N GLU A 384 15.76 -20.12 14.59
CA GLU A 384 15.71 -21.55 14.22
C GLU A 384 15.84 -21.77 12.71
N PHE A 385 15.76 -20.71 11.89
CA PHE A 385 15.96 -20.82 10.46
C PHE A 385 17.38 -21.34 10.16
N GLU A 386 17.46 -22.41 9.36
CA GLU A 386 18.70 -23.17 9.09
C GLU A 386 19.87 -22.28 8.63
N PHE A 387 19.59 -21.27 7.80
CA PHE A 387 20.57 -20.32 7.28
C PHE A 387 20.45 -18.93 7.91
N TYR A 388 20.00 -18.81 9.17
CA TYR A 388 19.69 -17.52 9.79
C TYR A 388 20.86 -16.53 9.71
N GLN A 389 22.06 -16.96 10.13
CA GLN A 389 23.24 -16.10 10.15
C GLN A 389 23.71 -15.71 8.74
N ASP A 390 23.64 -16.63 7.79
CA ASP A 390 24.01 -16.38 6.39
C ASP A 390 23.03 -15.42 5.73
N ALA A 391 21.72 -15.61 5.96
CA ALA A 391 20.68 -14.73 5.45
C ALA A 391 20.80 -13.31 6.03
N GLN A 392 21.01 -13.18 7.34
CA GLN A 392 21.24 -11.89 7.99
C GLN A 392 22.49 -11.20 7.43
N THR A 393 23.60 -11.92 7.30
CA THR A 393 24.86 -11.37 6.77
C THR A 393 24.69 -10.93 5.31
N TRP A 394 24.02 -11.74 4.51
CA TRP A 394 23.75 -11.43 3.10
C TRP A 394 22.85 -10.20 2.98
N LEU A 395 21.74 -10.16 3.73
CA LEU A 395 20.80 -9.02 3.72
C LEU A 395 21.47 -7.74 4.23
N GLN A 396 22.31 -7.82 5.26
CA GLN A 396 23.09 -6.68 5.72
C GLN A 396 23.96 -6.14 4.59
N LYS A 397 24.74 -6.98 3.90
CA LYS A 397 25.56 -6.57 2.74
C LYS A 397 24.71 -6.02 1.59
N PHE A 398 23.56 -6.63 1.34
CA PHE A 398 22.61 -6.22 0.30
C PHE A 398 21.98 -4.85 0.61
N VAL A 399 21.85 -4.50 1.89
CA VAL A 399 21.38 -3.20 2.39
C VAL A 399 22.53 -2.19 2.54
N HIS A 400 23.77 -2.62 2.81
CA HIS A 400 24.96 -1.81 3.16
C HIS A 400 25.92 -1.43 2.02
N PHE A 401 25.56 -1.55 0.74
CA PHE A 401 26.21 -0.69 -0.26
C PHE A 401 25.77 0.78 0.00
N PRO A 402 26.74 1.71 0.15
CA PRO A 402 27.00 2.44 1.39
C PRO A 402 25.88 3.41 1.79
N GLN A 403 25.37 3.22 3.01
CA GLN A 403 24.51 4.15 3.73
C GLN A 403 25.38 5.00 4.67
N PHE A 404 25.52 6.29 4.39
CA PHE A 404 26.02 7.25 5.39
C PHE A 404 24.85 7.70 6.28
N ILE A 405 24.90 7.24 7.55
CA ILE A 405 24.25 7.72 8.79
C ILE A 405 22.76 8.12 8.74
#